data_AF-A0A1K1NKQ3-F1
#
_entry.id   AF-A0A1K1NKQ3-F1
#
_cell.length_a   1.000
_cell.length_b   1.000
_cell.length_c   1.000
_cell.angle_alpha   90.00
_cell.angle_beta   90.00
_cell.angle_gamma   90.00
#
_symmetry.space_group_name_H-M   'P 1'
#
loop_
_entity.id
_entity.type
_entity.pdbx_description
1 polymer ?
#
loop_
_entity_poly.entity_id
_entity_poly.type
_entity_poly.pdbx_seq_one_letter_code
_entity_poly.pdbx_strand_id
1 'polypeptide(L)'
;MGSERKYDNEFKKQAVKLAKEIGSTAAVAELGIPKSTLATWVRKAKAGEIDTGSGTRLPEESLNLAQQLQAANKRIKELERKNRELDCYDLMPLGLAIEDNMRASLCVHTLENAKKAYPEIKGCIIHSDRGSQYTSTEYRTAIQRFEIIQSMNSAGGRCHDNARCESMWA
;
A
#
# COMPACT_ATOMS: atom_id res chain seq x y z
N MET A 1 7.54 -54.23 21.67
CA MET A 1 8.15 -53.11 22.40
C MET A 1 8.25 -51.92 21.45
N GLY A 2 7.35 -50.94 21.55
CA GLY A 2 7.42 -49.72 20.72
C GLY A 2 8.25 -48.67 21.43
N SER A 3 9.37 -48.27 20.83
CA SER A 3 10.22 -47.19 21.35
C SER A 3 9.41 -45.91 21.48
N GLU A 4 9.31 -45.37 22.68
CA GLU A 4 8.64 -44.11 22.94
C GLU A 4 9.49 -42.97 22.38
N ARG A 5 9.19 -42.52 21.14
CA ARG A 5 9.87 -41.36 20.54
C ARG A 5 9.51 -40.11 21.34
N LYS A 6 10.49 -39.57 22.07
CA LYS A 6 10.35 -38.28 22.75
C LYS A 6 10.55 -37.15 21.75
N TYR A 7 9.54 -36.28 21.65
CA TYR A 7 9.60 -35.07 20.84
C TYR A 7 9.76 -33.85 21.73
N ASP A 8 10.63 -32.93 21.33
CA ASP A 8 10.83 -31.67 22.01
C ASP A 8 9.60 -30.75 21.91
N ASN A 9 9.43 -29.82 22.85
CA ASN A 9 8.29 -28.91 22.89
C ASN A 9 8.31 -27.91 21.72
N GLU A 10 9.46 -27.45 21.23
CA GLU A 10 9.51 -26.60 20.05
C GLU A 10 9.07 -27.35 18.80
N PHE A 11 9.49 -28.61 18.66
CA PHE A 11 9.05 -29.47 17.56
C PHE A 11 7.53 -29.67 17.57
N LYS A 12 6.91 -29.87 18.74
CA LYS A 12 5.46 -29.98 18.88
C LYS A 12 4.75 -28.70 18.44
N LYS A 13 5.27 -27.53 18.81
CA LYS A 13 4.71 -26.23 18.41
C LYS A 13 4.77 -26.04 16.90
N GLN A 14 5.93 -26.29 16.29
CA GLN A 14 6.13 -26.22 14.85
C GLN A 14 5.22 -27.19 14.10
N ALA A 15 5.07 -28.43 14.60
CA ALA A 15 4.20 -29.42 14.00
C ALA A 15 2.72 -29.00 13.98
N VAL A 16 2.23 -28.39 15.06
CA VAL A 16 0.86 -27.87 15.11
C VAL A 16 0.69 -26.63 14.22
N LYS A 17 1.70 -25.77 14.12
CA LYS A 17 1.67 -24.60 13.23
C LYS A 17 1.61 -25.03 11.76
N LEU A 18 2.48 -25.96 11.35
CA LEU A 18 2.49 -26.53 10.01
C LEU A 18 1.13 -27.19 9.69
N ALA A 19 0.56 -27.95 10.63
CA ALA A 19 -0.76 -28.57 10.46
C ALA A 19 -1.90 -27.56 10.26
N LYS A 20 -1.80 -26.34 10.80
CA LYS A 20 -2.77 -25.26 10.57
C LYS A 20 -2.62 -24.62 9.19
N GLU A 21 -1.39 -24.54 8.66
CA GLU A 21 -1.08 -23.90 7.38
C GLU A 21 -1.37 -24.82 6.18
N ILE A 22 -0.93 -26.07 6.23
CA ILE A 22 -1.04 -27.03 5.10
C ILE A 22 -2.02 -28.18 5.32
N GLY A 23 -2.64 -28.23 6.52
CA GLY A 23 -3.55 -29.30 6.91
C GLY A 23 -2.85 -30.53 7.51
N SER A 24 -3.52 -31.20 8.45
CA SER A 24 -2.94 -32.27 9.26
C SER A 24 -2.39 -33.45 8.45
N THR A 25 -3.03 -33.83 7.34
CA THR A 25 -2.58 -34.98 6.54
C THR A 25 -1.27 -34.69 5.81
N ALA A 26 -1.11 -33.46 5.29
CA ALA A 26 0.12 -33.04 4.62
C ALA A 26 1.26 -32.87 5.64
N ALA A 27 0.99 -32.26 6.80
CA ALA A 27 1.97 -32.10 7.86
C ALA A 27 2.47 -33.44 8.44
N VAL A 28 1.62 -34.47 8.52
CA VAL A 28 2.03 -35.84 8.93
C VAL A 28 3.03 -36.44 7.95
N ALA A 29 2.79 -36.27 6.64
CA ALA A 29 3.66 -36.80 5.60
C ALA A 29 5.04 -36.09 5.60
N GLU A 30 5.04 -34.77 5.81
CA GLU A 30 6.25 -33.94 5.81
C GLU A 30 7.11 -34.17 7.07
N LEU A 31 6.50 -34.31 8.24
CA LEU A 31 7.22 -34.46 9.52
C LEU A 31 7.57 -35.92 9.85
N GLY A 32 7.02 -36.89 9.11
CA GLY A 32 7.25 -38.32 9.34
C GLY A 32 6.76 -38.82 10.72
N ILE A 33 5.79 -38.13 11.32
CA ILE A 33 5.22 -38.46 12.64
C ILE A 33 3.89 -39.21 12.50
N PRO A 34 3.49 -40.04 13.48
CA PRO A 34 2.18 -40.70 13.44
C PRO A 34 1.02 -39.70 13.47
N LYS A 35 -0.02 -39.96 12.67
CA LYS A 35 -1.24 -39.12 12.60
C LYS A 35 -1.92 -38.94 13.96
N SER A 36 -1.93 -39.99 14.79
CA SER A 36 -2.46 -39.96 16.15
C SER A 36 -1.71 -38.96 17.04
N THR A 37 -0.38 -38.92 16.91
CA THR A 37 0.49 -38.01 17.66
C THR A 37 0.20 -36.55 17.32
N LEU A 38 0.13 -36.21 16.03
CA LEU A 38 -0.21 -34.85 15.61
C LEU A 38 -1.64 -34.47 16.04
N ALA A 39 -2.60 -35.40 15.94
CA ALA A 39 -3.97 -35.16 16.38
C ALA A 39 -4.07 -34.84 17.88
N THR A 40 -3.31 -35.55 18.72
CA THR A 40 -3.21 -35.26 20.16
C THR A 40 -2.64 -33.87 20.42
N TRP A 41 -1.59 -33.46 19.70
CA TRP A 41 -0.99 -32.13 19.87
C TRP A 41 -1.90 -31.01 19.37
N VAL A 42 -2.59 -31.19 18.25
CA VAL A 42 -3.60 -30.23 17.77
C VAL A 42 -4.74 -30.08 18.77
N ARG A 43 -5.19 -31.18 19.40
CA ARG A 43 -6.21 -31.13 20.46
C ARG A 43 -5.71 -30.40 21.71
N LYS A 44 -4.48 -30.68 22.16
CA LYS A 44 -3.85 -29.97 23.29
C LYS A 44 -3.62 -28.49 23.01
N ALA A 45 -3.24 -28.12 21.79
CA ALA A 45 -3.13 -26.73 21.36
C ALA A 45 -4.48 -26.01 21.34
N LYS A 46 -5.56 -26.68 20.91
CA LYS A 46 -6.93 -26.14 21.03
C LYS A 46 -7.37 -25.96 22.49
N ALA A 47 -6.90 -26.82 23.39
CA ALA A 47 -7.14 -26.71 24.82
C ALA A 47 -6.23 -25.68 25.54
N GLY A 48 -5.33 -25.01 24.81
CA GLY A 48 -4.42 -24.00 25.36
C GLY A 48 -3.18 -24.56 26.07
N GLU A 49 -2.95 -25.87 26.03
CA GLU A 49 -1.79 -26.53 26.68
C GLU A 49 -0.49 -26.43 25.85
N ILE A 50 -0.59 -26.07 24.57
CA ILE A 50 0.55 -25.86 23.69
C ILE A 50 0.43 -24.47 23.08
N ASP A 51 1.29 -23.56 23.51
CA ASP A 51 1.40 -22.22 22.93
C ASP A 51 2.08 -22.29 21.56
N THR A 52 1.28 -22.24 20.49
CA THR A 52 1.77 -22.35 19.11
C THR A 52 2.08 -20.98 18.47
N GLY A 53 2.10 -19.88 19.23
CA GLY A 53 2.32 -18.52 18.70
C GLY A 53 1.30 -18.08 17.64
N SER A 54 0.24 -18.88 17.45
CA SER A 54 -0.91 -18.58 16.59
C SER A 54 -1.76 -17.64 17.40
N GLY A 55 -1.38 -16.36 17.40
CA GLY A 55 -2.00 -15.33 18.21
C GLY A 55 -3.53 -15.37 18.07
N THR A 56 -4.20 -15.96 19.05
CA THR A 56 -5.31 -15.27 19.68
C THR A 56 -4.71 -13.98 20.24
N ARG A 57 -4.57 -12.97 19.37
CA ARG A 57 -4.26 -11.62 19.83
C ARG A 57 -5.27 -11.33 20.93
N LEU A 58 -4.78 -10.91 22.09
CA LEU A 58 -5.66 -10.47 23.15
C LEU A 58 -6.59 -9.39 22.57
N PRO A 59 -7.88 -9.34 22.96
CA PRO A 59 -8.83 -8.36 22.43
C PRO A 59 -8.28 -6.92 22.47
N GLU A 60 -7.47 -6.62 23.49
CA GLU A 60 -6.81 -5.32 23.68
C GLU A 60 -5.76 -5.00 22.60
N GLU A 61 -4.94 -5.96 22.17
CA GLU A 61 -3.95 -5.73 21.11
C GLU A 61 -4.63 -5.54 19.74
N SER A 62 -5.71 -6.27 19.50
CA SER A 62 -6.52 -6.12 18.28
C SER A 62 -7.22 -4.75 18.26
N LEU A 63 -7.71 -4.28 19.42
CA LEU A 63 -8.31 -2.96 19.57
C LEU A 63 -7.27 -1.85 19.39
N ASN A 64 -6.11 -1.96 20.01
CA ASN A 64 -5.02 -1.00 19.89
C ASN A 64 -4.52 -0.88 18.44
N LEU A 65 -4.38 -2.01 17.73
CA LEU A 65 -3.98 -1.99 16.32
C LEU A 65 -5.07 -1.37 15.44
N ALA A 66 -6.35 -1.70 15.67
CA ALA A 66 -7.45 -1.10 14.93
C ALA A 66 -7.51 0.42 15.15
N GLN A 67 -7.30 0.88 16.38
CA GLN A 67 -7.20 2.30 16.72
C GLN A 67 -6.01 2.97 16.04
N GLN A 68 -4.84 2.33 16.02
CA GLN A 68 -3.66 2.83 15.31
C GLN A 68 -3.90 2.92 13.81
N LEU A 69 -4.52 1.91 13.19
CA LEU A 69 -4.91 1.95 11.78
C LEU A 69 -5.91 3.07 11.50
N GLN A 70 -6.88 3.27 12.39
CA GLN A 70 -7.84 4.37 12.28
C GLN A 70 -7.13 5.74 12.38
N ALA A 71 -6.20 5.89 13.33
CA ALA A 71 -5.43 7.11 13.51
C ALA A 71 -4.51 7.39 12.31
N ALA A 72 -3.85 6.35 11.78
CA ALA A 72 -3.01 6.44 10.59
C ALA A 72 -3.86 6.83 9.36
N ASN A 73 -5.03 6.22 9.16
CA ASN A 73 -5.95 6.58 8.07
C ASN A 73 -6.47 8.02 8.22
N LYS A 74 -6.79 8.45 9.44
CA LYS A 74 -7.16 9.84 9.71
C LYS A 74 -6.01 10.78 9.37
N ARG A 75 -4.78 10.42 9.72
CA ARG A 75 -3.59 11.22 9.42
C ARG A 75 -3.30 11.30 7.92
N ILE A 76 -3.44 10.19 7.19
CA ILE A 76 -3.35 10.17 5.72
C ILE A 76 -4.36 11.15 5.13
N LYS A 77 -5.62 11.09 5.56
CA LYS A 77 -6.68 11.99 5.09
C LYS A 77 -6.41 13.47 5.41
N GLU A 78 -5.82 13.77 6.57
CA GLU A 78 -5.39 15.12 6.93
C GLU A 78 -4.24 15.61 6.06
N LEU A 79 -3.24 14.76 5.79
CA LEU A 79 -2.12 15.09 4.90
C LEU A 79 -2.60 15.30 3.47
N GLU A 80 -3.52 14.46 2.98
CA GLU A 80 -4.19 14.65 1.70
C GLU A 80 -4.95 15.99 1.67
N ARG A 81 -5.61 16.40 2.76
CA ARG A 81 -6.27 17.71 2.83
C ARG A 81 -5.25 18.85 2.79
N LYS A 82 -4.15 18.75 3.51
CA LYS A 82 -3.09 19.77 3.51
C LYS A 82 -2.37 19.87 2.16
N ASN A 83 -2.17 18.75 1.48
CA ASN A 83 -1.67 18.73 0.11
C ASN A 83 -2.65 19.37 -0.89
N ARG A 84 -3.94 19.57 -0.56
CA ARG A 84 -4.85 20.39 -1.39
C ARG A 84 -4.61 21.89 -1.21
N GLU A 85 -4.00 22.28 -0.10
CA GLU A 85 -3.76 23.69 0.26
C GLU A 85 -2.38 24.18 -0.25
N LEU A 86 -1.46 23.28 -0.64
CA LEU A 86 -0.21 23.57 -1.37
C LEU A 86 -0.39 23.16 -2.84
N ASP A 87 -0.20 24.00 -3.86
CA ASP A 87 1.05 24.70 -4.18
C ASP A 87 0.70 26.03 -4.90
N CYS A 88 0.80 27.16 -4.21
CA CYS A 88 0.44 28.49 -4.75
C CYS A 88 1.41 29.58 -4.26
N TYR A 89 2.69 29.25 -4.06
CA TYR A 89 3.61 30.23 -3.47
C TYR A 89 3.70 31.50 -4.35
N ASP A 90 3.75 31.34 -5.67
CA ASP A 90 3.88 32.49 -6.61
C ASP A 90 2.83 32.53 -7.73
N LEU A 91 1.86 31.58 -7.78
CA LEU A 91 0.84 31.44 -8.84
C LEU A 91 1.40 31.37 -10.28
N MET A 92 2.71 31.27 -10.45
CA MET A 92 3.36 31.25 -11.76
C MET A 92 3.38 29.82 -12.34
N PRO A 93 3.00 29.63 -13.61
CA PRO A 93 3.15 28.35 -14.27
C PRO A 93 4.64 28.02 -14.45
N LEU A 94 5.10 26.89 -13.92
CA LEU A 94 6.49 26.44 -14.03
C LEU A 94 6.85 26.01 -15.45
N GLY A 95 5.86 25.65 -16.27
CA GLY A 95 6.01 25.31 -17.68
C GLY A 95 4.73 25.60 -18.44
N LEU A 96 4.85 25.94 -19.72
CA LEU A 96 3.73 26.23 -20.62
C LEU A 96 3.98 25.55 -21.97
N ALA A 97 2.95 24.95 -22.54
CA ALA A 97 2.92 24.47 -23.92
C ALA A 97 1.54 24.75 -24.51
N ILE A 98 1.48 25.09 -25.78
CA ILE A 98 0.25 25.42 -26.50
C ILE A 98 0.25 24.65 -27.82
N GLU A 99 -0.83 23.92 -28.09
CA GLU A 99 -1.06 23.18 -29.34
C GLU A 99 -2.53 23.32 -29.77
N ASP A 100 -2.84 22.83 -30.97
CA ASP A 100 -4.18 22.89 -31.58
C ASP A 100 -5.18 21.88 -31.02
N ASN A 101 -4.72 20.93 -30.20
CA ASN A 101 -5.55 19.86 -29.67
C ASN A 101 -5.05 19.34 -28.31
N MET A 102 -5.97 18.93 -27.45
CA MET A 102 -5.67 18.39 -26.12
C MET A 102 -5.22 16.93 -26.20
N ARG A 103 -3.91 16.71 -26.26
CA ARG A 103 -3.27 15.39 -26.31
C ARG A 103 -2.39 15.14 -25.07
N ALA A 104 -2.09 13.88 -24.80
CA ALA A 104 -1.13 13.52 -23.75
C ALA A 104 0.27 14.13 -24.04
N SER A 105 0.68 14.14 -25.31
CA SER A 105 1.93 14.76 -25.77
C SER A 105 2.05 16.23 -25.37
N LEU A 106 0.95 17.01 -25.48
CA LEU A 106 0.91 18.41 -25.06
C LEU A 106 1.20 18.53 -23.54
N CYS A 107 0.59 17.69 -22.71
CA CYS A 107 0.85 17.66 -21.28
C CYS A 107 2.31 17.26 -20.97
N VAL A 108 2.91 16.38 -21.77
CA VAL A 108 4.33 16.02 -21.65
C VAL A 108 5.25 17.18 -22.03
N HIS A 109 4.94 17.94 -23.07
CA HIS A 109 5.70 19.14 -23.44
C HIS A 109 5.71 20.18 -22.32
N THR A 110 4.58 20.35 -21.59
CA THR A 110 4.53 21.21 -20.42
C THR A 110 5.51 20.76 -19.33
N LEU A 111 5.60 19.45 -19.04
CA LEU A 111 6.57 18.89 -18.09
C LEU A 111 8.02 19.10 -18.55
N GLU A 112 8.27 18.93 -19.85
CA GLU A 112 9.60 19.14 -20.43
C GLU A 112 10.04 20.61 -20.31
N ASN A 113 9.13 21.54 -20.57
CA ASN A 113 9.41 22.96 -20.39
C ASN A 113 9.64 23.32 -18.92
N ALA A 114 8.84 22.75 -18.01
CA ALA A 114 9.06 22.91 -16.57
C ALA A 114 10.42 22.35 -16.13
N LYS A 115 10.81 21.16 -16.59
CA LYS A 115 12.11 20.55 -16.27
C LYS A 115 13.30 21.36 -16.81
N LYS A 116 13.15 21.95 -18.00
CA LYS A 116 14.18 22.81 -18.60
C LYS A 116 14.37 24.10 -17.80
N ALA A 117 13.27 24.71 -17.36
CA ALA A 117 13.30 25.93 -16.55
C ALA A 117 13.78 25.67 -15.11
N TYR A 118 13.41 24.52 -14.55
CA TYR A 118 13.67 24.13 -13.16
C TYR A 118 14.25 22.71 -13.12
N PRO A 119 15.57 22.55 -13.26
CA PRO A 119 16.23 21.24 -13.20
C PRO A 119 15.99 20.48 -11.89
N GLU A 120 15.70 21.17 -10.80
CA GLU A 120 15.45 20.62 -9.46
C GLU A 120 14.04 20.08 -9.22
N ILE A 121 13.13 20.04 -10.21
CA ILE A 121 11.74 19.53 -10.01
C ILE A 121 11.64 18.02 -9.68
N LYS A 122 12.78 17.35 -9.53
CA LYS A 122 12.84 15.96 -9.09
C LYS A 122 12.27 15.84 -7.67
N GLY A 123 11.35 14.91 -7.47
CA GLY A 123 10.69 14.67 -6.19
C GLY A 123 9.54 15.64 -5.90
N CYS A 124 9.30 16.62 -6.77
CA CYS A 124 8.12 17.49 -6.65
C CYS A 124 6.83 16.67 -6.85
N ILE A 125 5.75 17.13 -6.22
CA ILE A 125 4.42 16.58 -6.42
C ILE A 125 3.75 17.39 -7.52
N ILE A 126 3.26 16.72 -8.56
CA ILE A 126 2.34 17.33 -9.51
C ILE A 126 0.93 16.83 -9.20
N HIS A 127 0.00 17.77 -9.06
CA HIS A 127 -1.41 17.45 -8.88
C HIS A 127 -2.17 17.68 -10.19
N SER A 128 -2.88 16.66 -10.65
CA SER A 128 -3.73 16.72 -11.83
C SER A 128 -5.12 16.15 -11.56
N ASP A 129 -6.09 16.43 -12.43
CA ASP A 129 -7.31 15.65 -12.46
C ASP A 129 -7.04 14.22 -13.00
N ARG A 130 -8.12 13.44 -13.21
CA ARG A 130 -8.07 12.07 -13.73
C ARG A 130 -8.34 11.99 -15.24
N GLY A 131 -8.14 13.06 -15.98
CA GLY A 131 -8.31 13.13 -17.43
C GLY A 131 -7.50 12.06 -18.17
N SER A 132 -7.95 11.71 -19.38
CA SER A 132 -7.30 10.66 -20.18
C SER A 132 -5.85 11.01 -20.54
N GLN A 133 -5.53 12.29 -20.64
CA GLN A 133 -4.17 12.80 -20.90
C GLN A 133 -3.25 12.48 -19.72
N TYR A 134 -3.64 12.84 -18.49
CA TYR A 134 -2.84 12.65 -17.28
C TYR A 134 -2.77 11.20 -16.80
N THR A 135 -3.70 10.36 -17.24
CA THR A 135 -3.72 8.92 -16.95
C THR A 135 -3.08 8.07 -18.05
N SER A 136 -2.65 8.69 -19.16
CA SER A 136 -2.03 8.01 -20.29
C SER A 136 -0.67 7.39 -19.93
N THR A 137 -0.29 6.34 -20.65
CA THR A 137 1.04 5.72 -20.54
C THR A 137 2.15 6.70 -20.89
N GLU A 138 1.94 7.54 -21.90
CA GLU A 138 2.89 8.55 -22.35
C GLU A 138 3.22 9.54 -21.23
N TYR A 139 2.18 10.11 -20.60
CA TYR A 139 2.35 11.05 -19.51
C TYR A 139 3.01 10.42 -18.28
N ARG A 140 2.59 9.20 -17.90
CA ARG A 140 3.22 8.48 -16.77
C ARG A 140 4.69 8.17 -17.02
N THR A 141 5.05 7.85 -18.26
CA THR A 141 6.45 7.61 -18.65
C THR A 141 7.28 8.89 -18.46
N ALA A 142 6.76 10.05 -18.87
CA ALA A 142 7.43 11.33 -18.68
C ALA A 142 7.59 11.69 -17.20
N ILE A 143 6.54 11.50 -16.38
CA ILE A 143 6.57 11.72 -14.93
C ILE A 143 7.66 10.87 -14.25
N GLN A 144 7.72 9.57 -14.60
CA GLN A 144 8.74 8.67 -14.07
C GLN A 144 10.15 9.09 -14.51
N ARG A 145 10.33 9.47 -15.79
CA ARG A 145 11.60 9.94 -16.33
C ARG A 145 12.13 11.17 -15.60
N PHE A 146 11.24 12.06 -15.15
CA PHE A 146 11.60 13.26 -14.39
C PHE A 146 11.59 13.08 -12.88
N GLU A 147 11.28 11.87 -12.40
CA GLU A 147 11.20 11.53 -10.97
C GLU A 147 10.20 12.44 -10.22
N ILE A 148 9.11 12.80 -10.88
CA ILE A 148 8.01 13.60 -10.33
C ILE A 148 7.01 12.64 -9.67
N ILE A 149 6.43 13.05 -8.54
CA ILE A 149 5.41 12.28 -7.83
C ILE A 149 4.03 12.74 -8.33
N GLN A 150 3.29 11.85 -8.98
CA GLN A 150 1.93 12.15 -9.42
C GLN A 150 0.93 12.03 -8.26
N SER A 151 0.15 13.09 -8.05
CA SER A 151 -1.04 13.14 -7.21
C SER A 151 -2.26 13.40 -8.10
N MET A 152 -3.39 12.77 -7.79
CA MET A 152 -4.62 12.94 -8.57
C MET A 152 -5.85 13.07 -7.69
N ASN A 153 -6.90 13.68 -8.24
CA ASN A 153 -8.21 13.76 -7.60
C ASN A 153 -8.75 12.37 -7.18
N SER A 154 -9.53 12.37 -6.09
CA SER A 154 -10.25 11.18 -5.61
C SER A 154 -11.25 10.68 -6.66
N ALA A 155 -11.45 9.35 -6.70
CA ALA A 155 -12.48 8.75 -7.54
C ALA A 155 -13.86 9.37 -7.23
N GLY A 156 -14.58 9.82 -8.27
CA GLY A 156 -15.84 10.55 -8.13
C GLY A 156 -15.77 12.05 -8.44
N GLY A 157 -14.61 12.57 -8.86
CA GLY A 157 -14.49 13.85 -9.57
C GLY A 157 -14.99 15.05 -8.77
N ARG A 158 -14.21 15.50 -7.78
CA ARG A 158 -14.43 16.83 -7.18
C ARG A 158 -13.72 17.86 -8.05
N CYS A 159 -14.46 18.56 -8.91
CA CYS A 159 -13.93 19.61 -9.78
C CYS A 159 -13.24 20.76 -9.01
N HIS A 160 -13.55 20.93 -7.72
CA HIS A 160 -12.96 21.96 -6.87
C HIS A 160 -11.45 21.83 -6.68
N ASP A 161 -10.88 20.61 -6.79
CA ASP A 161 -9.45 20.40 -6.59
C ASP A 161 -8.62 21.02 -7.74
N ASN A 162 -9.19 21.19 -8.95
CA ASN A 162 -8.52 21.83 -10.10
C ASN A 162 -8.89 23.32 -10.30
N ALA A 163 -9.91 23.81 -9.58
CA ALA A 163 -10.49 25.12 -9.82
C ALA A 163 -9.50 26.29 -9.69
N ARG A 164 -8.46 26.15 -8.84
CA ARG A 164 -7.41 27.16 -8.71
C ARG A 164 -6.54 27.25 -9.96
N CYS A 165 -6.12 26.12 -10.53
CA CYS A 165 -5.38 26.10 -11.79
C CYS A 165 -6.24 26.71 -12.91
N GLU A 166 -7.51 26.32 -13.01
CA GLU A 166 -8.42 26.85 -14.03
C GLU A 166 -8.62 28.38 -13.92
N SER A 167 -8.64 28.93 -12.70
CA SER A 167 -8.78 30.38 -12.49
C SER A 167 -7.60 31.22 -12.99
N MET A 168 -6.45 30.62 -13.29
CA MET A 168 -5.29 31.35 -13.84
C MET A 168 -5.53 31.87 -15.26
N TRP A 169 -6.50 31.31 -15.97
CA TRP A 169 -6.82 31.64 -17.36
C TRP A 169 -8.23 32.23 -17.53
N ALA A 170 -8.90 32.55 -16.42
CA ALA A 170 -10.25 33.13 -16.39
C ALA A 170 -10.22 34.67 -16.46
#